data_AF-A0A450T9C7-F1
#
_entry.id   AF-A0A450T9C7-F1
#
_cell.length_a   1.000
_cell.length_b   1.000
_cell.length_c   1.000
_cell.angle_alpha   90.00
_cell.angle_beta   90.00
_cell.angle_gamma   90.00
#
_symmetry.space_group_name_H-M   'P 1'
#
loop_
_entity.id
_entity.type
_entity.pdbx_description
1 polymer ?
#
loop_
_entity_poly.entity_id
_entity_poly.type
_entity_poly.pdbx_seq_one_letter_code
_entity_poly.pdbx_strand_id
1 'polypeptide(L)' 'GKQLKKYPYKNMMTPYEKLKSLPDSENYLKPGSSFQTLDAIAYAITDNQAAQQMNEAKSKLFQTINGQVN' A
#
# COMPACT_ATOMS: atom_id res chain seq x y z
N GLY A 1 23.70 20.90 -14.15
CA GLY A 1 23.83 19.60 -13.47
C GLY A 1 22.46 19.08 -13.05
N LYS A 2 22.30 17.77 -12.84
CA LYS A 2 21.02 17.14 -12.42
C LYS A 2 20.80 17.32 -10.93
N GLN A 3 19.61 17.77 -10.52
CA GLN A 3 19.26 17.91 -9.11
C GLN A 3 19.12 16.51 -8.48
N LEU A 4 19.84 16.27 -7.38
CA LEU A 4 19.69 15.07 -6.56
C LEU A 4 18.67 15.35 -5.45
N LYS A 5 17.57 14.59 -5.44
CA LYS A 5 16.58 14.63 -4.35
C LYS A 5 16.94 13.59 -3.30
N LYS A 6 17.03 14.00 -2.04
CA LYS A 6 17.21 13.11 -0.89
C LYS A 6 15.87 12.97 -0.16
N TYR A 7 15.40 11.73 0.01
CA TYR A 7 14.19 11.41 0.76
C TYR A 7 14.60 10.77 2.09
N PRO A 8 14.49 11.47 3.22
CA PRO A 8 14.77 10.89 4.52
C PRO A 8 13.77 9.76 4.83
N TYR A 9 14.24 8.65 5.41
CA TYR A 9 13.38 7.53 5.83
C TYR A 9 12.25 7.98 6.76
N LYS A 10 12.48 8.96 7.65
CA LYS A 10 11.44 9.55 8.50
C LYS A 10 10.26 10.19 7.75
N ASN A 11 10.44 10.49 6.46
CA ASN A 11 9.41 11.06 5.59
C ASN A 11 8.82 10.00 4.63
N MET A 12 9.32 8.76 4.68
CA MET A 12 8.74 7.65 3.91
C MET A 12 7.55 7.11 4.68
N MET A 13 6.39 7.63 4.36
CA MET A 13 5.11 7.26 4.95
C MET A 13 4.16 6.90 3.82
N THR A 14 3.36 5.87 4.02
CA THR A 14 2.20 5.63 3.17
C THR A 14 1.24 6.81 3.27
N PRO A 15 0.38 7.06 2.26
CA PRO A 15 -0.63 8.11 2.36
C PRO A 15 -1.52 8.00 3.61
N TYR A 16 -1.81 6.78 4.06
CA TYR A 16 -2.56 6.52 5.28
C TYR A 16 -1.81 6.96 6.54
N GLU A 17 -0.56 6.52 6.71
CA GLU A 17 0.26 6.93 7.86
C GLU A 17 0.47 8.45 7.86
N LYS A 18 0.62 9.05 6.67
CA LYS A 18 0.74 10.49 6.54
C LYS A 18 -0.53 11.21 7.01
N LEU A 19 -1.71 10.75 6.62
CA LEU A 19 -2.99 11.27 7.11
C LEU A 19 -3.07 11.18 8.63
N LYS A 20 -2.74 10.02 9.21
CA LYS A 20 -2.79 9.79 10.65
C LYS A 20 -1.82 10.68 11.45
N SER A 21 -0.71 11.09 10.84
CA SER A 21 0.28 12.00 11.48
C SER A 21 -0.15 13.46 11.56
N LEU A 22 -1.23 13.86 10.88
CA LEU A 22 -1.70 15.24 10.89
C LEU A 22 -2.47 15.56 12.18
N PRO A 23 -2.39 16.79 12.69
CA PRO A 23 -3.23 17.24 13.79
C PRO A 23 -4.70 17.18 13.36
N ASP A 24 -5.58 16.82 14.30
CA ASP A 24 -7.03 16.78 14.09
C ASP A 24 -7.47 15.89 12.92
N SER A 25 -6.64 14.90 12.55
CA SER A 25 -6.87 14.03 11.39
C SER A 25 -8.19 13.23 11.47
N GLU A 26 -8.67 12.97 12.67
CA GLU A 26 -9.96 12.32 12.95
C GLU A 26 -11.14 13.11 12.37
N ASN A 27 -11.07 14.44 12.35
CA ASN A 27 -12.14 15.31 11.87
C ASN A 27 -12.35 15.24 10.35
N TYR A 28 -11.39 14.67 9.63
CA TYR A 28 -11.45 14.49 8.17
C TYR A 28 -11.88 13.08 7.77
N LEU A 29 -12.16 12.19 8.74
CA LEU A 29 -12.71 10.88 8.46
C LEU A 29 -14.19 10.98 8.05
N LYS A 30 -14.62 10.05 7.20
CA LYS A 30 -16.04 9.93 6.86
C LYS A 30 -16.84 9.57 8.11
N PRO A 31 -18.11 10.02 8.24
CA PRO A 31 -18.97 9.56 9.32
C PRO A 31 -19.02 8.03 9.41
N GLY A 32 -18.85 7.49 10.61
CA GLY A 32 -18.81 6.05 10.86
C GLY A 32 -17.47 5.36 10.53
N SER A 33 -16.47 6.10 10.04
CA SER A 33 -15.10 5.60 9.89
C SER A 33 -14.27 5.95 11.12
N SER A 34 -13.35 5.05 11.51
CA SER A 34 -12.44 5.26 12.64
C SER A 34 -11.03 4.81 12.27
N PHE A 35 -10.00 5.43 12.85
CA PHE A 35 -8.62 4.99 12.62
C PHE A 35 -8.39 3.54 13.06
N GLN A 36 -9.13 3.04 14.04
CA GLN A 36 -9.05 1.65 14.48
C GLN A 36 -9.48 0.69 13.34
N THR A 37 -10.56 1.02 12.64
CA THR A 37 -11.04 0.21 11.51
C THR A 37 -10.07 0.31 10.33
N LEU A 38 -9.53 1.52 10.09
CA LEU A 38 -8.55 1.75 9.02
C LEU A 38 -7.19 1.09 9.30
N ASP A 39 -6.74 1.05 10.55
CA ASP A 39 -5.52 0.37 10.99
C ASP A 39 -5.61 -1.13 10.72
N ALA A 40 -6.75 -1.74 11.03
CA ALA A 40 -6.99 -3.16 10.77
C ALA A 40 -6.84 -3.49 9.28
N ILE A 41 -7.28 -2.59 8.39
CA ILE A 41 -7.14 -2.76 6.94
C ILE A 41 -5.69 -2.48 6.50
N ALA A 42 -5.10 -1.37 6.93
CA ALA A 42 -3.78 -0.93 6.50
C ALA A 42 -2.67 -1.92 6.90
N TYR A 43 -2.80 -2.53 8.08
CA TYR A 43 -1.81 -3.47 8.61
C TYR A 43 -2.17 -4.95 8.37
N ALA A 44 -3.27 -5.25 7.68
CA ALA A 44 -3.66 -6.62 7.36
C ALA A 44 -2.61 -7.36 6.50
N ILE A 45 -1.96 -6.63 5.58
CA ILE A 45 -0.99 -7.17 4.63
C ILE A 45 0.17 -6.18 4.51
N THR A 46 1.40 -6.67 4.67
CA THR A 46 2.61 -5.85 4.44
C THR A 46 2.85 -5.63 2.95
N ASP A 47 3.56 -4.56 2.59
CA ASP A 47 3.91 -4.26 1.19
C ASP A 47 4.61 -5.44 0.49
N ASN A 48 5.49 -6.15 1.21
CA ASN A 48 6.20 -7.32 0.69
C ASN A 48 5.25 -8.50 0.43
N GLN A 49 4.30 -8.74 1.35
CA GLN A 49 3.30 -9.79 1.16
C GLN A 49 2.37 -9.47 -0.01
N ALA A 50 1.94 -8.21 -0.15
CA ALA A 50 1.13 -7.78 -1.28
C ALA A 50 1.89 -7.96 -2.61
N ALA A 51 3.17 -7.57 -2.66
CA ALA A 51 4.03 -7.76 -3.83
C ALA A 51 4.19 -9.26 -4.17
N GLN A 52 4.39 -10.10 -3.16
CA GLN A 52 4.48 -11.55 -3.34
C GLN A 52 3.17 -12.12 -3.93
N GLN A 53 2.02 -11.81 -3.32
CA GLN A 53 0.71 -12.28 -3.79
C GLN A 53 0.44 -11.85 -5.24
N MET A 54 0.78 -10.60 -5.60
CA MET A 54 0.67 -10.10 -6.96
C MET A 54 1.55 -10.90 -7.93
N ASN A 55 2.81 -11.15 -7.58
CA ASN A 55 3.73 -11.91 -8.43
C ASN A 55 3.29 -13.36 -8.61
N GLU A 56 2.78 -14.01 -7.56
CA GLU A 56 2.23 -15.36 -7.62
C GLU A 56 1.00 -15.42 -8.53
N ALA A 57 0.06 -14.48 -8.37
CA ALA A 57 -1.13 -14.39 -9.23
C ALA A 57 -0.75 -14.15 -10.70
N LYS A 58 0.21 -13.25 -10.93
CA LYS A 58 0.77 -12.95 -12.25
C LYS A 58 1.40 -14.19 -12.88
N SER A 59 2.20 -14.96 -12.13
CA SER A 59 2.81 -16.20 -12.61
C SER A 59 1.76 -17.23 -13.03
N LYS A 60 0.73 -17.45 -12.20
CA LYS A 60 -0.39 -18.36 -12.51
C LYS A 60 -1.15 -17.93 -13.77
N LEU A 61 -1.40 -16.63 -13.94
CA LEU A 61 -2.03 -16.09 -15.13
C LEU A 61 -1.20 -16.37 -16.39
N PHE A 62 0.11 -16.12 -16.35
CA PHE A 62 0.98 -16.38 -17.51
C PHE A 62 1.12 -17.87 -17.84
N GLN A 63 1.17 -18.75 -16.83
CA GLN A 63 1.14 -20.20 -17.06
C GLN A 63 -0.16 -20.63 -17.76
N THR A 64 -1.29 -20.03 -17.39
CA THR A 64 -2.59 -20.31 -18.01
C THR A 64 -2.61 -19.85 -19.47
N ILE A 65 -2.15 -18.62 -19.76
CA ILE A 65 -2.12 -18.07 -21.13
C ILE A 65 -1.12 -18.82 -22.02
N ASN A 66 0.08 -19.09 -21.53
CA ASN A 66 1.15 -19.74 -22.31
C ASN A 66 0.99 -21.27 -22.39
N GLY A 67 0.27 -21.88 -21.45
CA GLY A 67 -0.09 -23.30 -21.49
C GLY A 67 -1.32 -23.58 -22.36
N GLN A 68 -2.06 -22.54 -22.79
CA GLN A 68 -3.19 -22.64 -23.71
C GLN A 68 -2.80 -22.61 -25.18
N VAL A 69 -1.50 -22.65 -25.51
CA VAL A 69 -1.03 -22.83 -26.89
C VAL A 69 -1.26 -24.29 -27.30
N ASN A 70 -2.47 -24.58 -27.76
CA ASN A 70 -2.77 -25.67 -28.69
C ASN A 70 -3.11 -25.07 -30.04
#